data_AF-A0A8S1AMT7-F1
#
_entry.id   AF-A0A8S1AMT7-F1
#
_cell.length_a   1.000
_cell.length_b   1.000
_cell.length_c   1.000
_cell.angle_alpha   90.00
_cell.angle_beta   90.00
_cell.angle_gamma   90.00
#
_symmetry.space_group_name_H-M   'P 1'
#
loop_
_entity.id
_entity.type
_entity.pdbx_description
1 polymer ?
#
loop_
_entity_poly.entity_id
_entity_poly.type
_entity_poly.pdbx_seq_one_letter_code
_entity_poly.pdbx_strand_id
1 'polypeptide(L)'
;MGNYGYGKRNKRGERFVQFCLQNNLKIANTLFRKPRKLRWTWLSPDGYTRNEIDFIATNKPNIIENCSVINSVHHPSDHRMVRITINIERRYLPRKNFSTTARKQIDYEIYTAEINKFIEPDTITSVQNYYDIIEKTILQSAERLVRSALCKIVFSINFDQVCTIKL
;
A
#
# COMPACT_ATOMS: atom_id res chain seq x y z
N MET A 1 -12.28 0.27 4.62
CA MET A 1 -12.76 -1.06 4.17
C MET A 1 -13.91 -0.95 3.18
N GLY A 2 -14.23 -2.04 2.47
CA GLY A 2 -15.49 -2.24 1.73
C GLY A 2 -16.49 -3.13 2.49
N ASN A 3 -17.62 -3.45 1.85
CA ASN A 3 -18.79 -4.06 2.51
C ASN A 3 -18.74 -5.60 2.58
N TYR A 4 -17.76 -6.24 1.95
CA TYR A 4 -17.73 -7.70 1.79
C TYR A 4 -16.51 -8.35 2.46
N GLY A 5 -16.18 -7.96 3.69
CA GLY A 5 -15.12 -8.61 4.50
C GLY A 5 -15.33 -10.11 4.72
N TYR A 6 -14.28 -10.82 5.19
CA TYR A 6 -14.32 -12.27 5.38
C TYR A 6 -13.60 -12.73 6.65
N GLY A 7 -14.32 -13.50 7.47
CA GLY A 7 -13.78 -14.11 8.68
C GLY A 7 -13.87 -13.20 9.90
N LYS A 8 -13.17 -13.60 10.96
CA LYS A 8 -13.06 -12.82 12.20
C LYS A 8 -11.70 -12.13 12.24
N ARG A 9 -11.70 -10.81 12.33
CA ARG A 9 -10.46 -10.01 12.38
C ARG A 9 -9.60 -10.38 13.57
N ASN A 10 -8.29 -10.52 13.33
CA ASN A 10 -7.29 -10.71 14.38
C ASN A 10 -6.38 -9.48 14.53
N LYS A 11 -5.46 -9.50 15.50
CA LYS A 11 -4.56 -8.36 15.79
C LYS A 11 -3.74 -7.90 14.56
N ARG A 12 -3.31 -8.84 13.71
CA ARG A 12 -2.57 -8.53 12.47
C ARG A 12 -3.49 -7.89 11.43
N GLY A 13 -4.69 -8.43 11.25
CA GLY A 13 -5.73 -7.86 10.39
C GLY A 13 -6.09 -6.44 10.81
N GLU A 14 -6.25 -6.19 12.11
CA GLU A 14 -6.50 -4.85 12.63
C GLU A 14 -5.37 -3.88 12.30
N ARG A 15 -4.11 -4.29 12.49
CA ARG A 15 -2.96 -3.46 12.12
C ARG A 15 -2.94 -3.11 10.62
N PHE A 16 -3.25 -4.07 9.75
CA PHE A 16 -3.34 -3.83 8.31
C PHE A 16 -4.47 -2.86 7.96
N VAL A 17 -5.62 -2.97 8.63
CA VAL A 17 -6.76 -2.06 8.46
C VAL A 17 -6.40 -0.65 8.92
N GLN A 18 -5.76 -0.50 10.07
CA GLN A 18 -5.29 0.79 10.58
C GLN A 18 -4.30 1.44 9.61
N PHE A 19 -3.33 0.67 9.08
CA PHE A 19 -2.41 1.16 8.05
C PHE A 19 -3.15 1.65 6.80
N CYS A 20 -4.13 0.88 6.30
CA CYS A 20 -4.94 1.29 5.16
C CYS A 20 -5.76 2.55 5.46
N LEU A 21 -6.36 2.66 6.65
CA LEU A 21 -7.13 3.83 7.06
C LEU A 21 -6.25 5.08 7.10
N GLN A 22 -5.09 5.01 7.76
CA GLN A 22 -4.13 6.11 7.86
C GLN A 22 -3.65 6.61 6.49
N ASN A 23 -3.49 5.70 5.53
CA ASN A 23 -3.00 6.03 4.18
C ASN A 23 -4.12 6.29 3.15
N ASN A 24 -5.37 6.38 3.58
CA ASN A 24 -6.54 6.52 2.70
C ASN A 24 -6.60 5.43 1.60
N LEU A 25 -6.30 4.18 1.98
CA LEU A 25 -6.36 3.01 1.11
C LEU A 25 -7.65 2.21 1.36
N LYS A 26 -8.25 1.74 0.28
CA LYS A 26 -9.33 0.76 0.29
C LYS A 26 -8.79 -0.62 -0.07
N ILE A 27 -9.19 -1.62 0.70
CA ILE A 27 -8.82 -3.02 0.49
C ILE A 27 -9.71 -3.60 -0.61
N ALA A 28 -9.15 -3.82 -1.80
CA ALA A 28 -9.87 -4.22 -3.01
C ALA A 28 -10.63 -5.54 -2.84
N ASN A 29 -10.06 -6.51 -2.11
CA ASN A 29 -10.69 -7.80 -1.81
C ASN A 29 -12.06 -7.66 -1.12
N THR A 30 -12.25 -6.58 -0.35
CA THR A 30 -13.48 -6.33 0.41
C THR A 30 -14.52 -5.50 -0.35
N LEU A 31 -14.21 -5.04 -1.57
CA LEU A 31 -15.08 -4.17 -2.37
C LEU A 31 -16.19 -4.94 -3.11
N PHE A 32 -15.96 -6.21 -3.44
CA PHE A 32 -16.88 -7.01 -4.25
C PHE A 32 -17.34 -8.27 -3.54
N ARG A 33 -18.61 -8.64 -3.71
CA ARG A 33 -19.14 -9.88 -3.16
C ARG A 33 -18.57 -11.08 -3.93
N LYS A 34 -17.79 -11.93 -3.23
CA LYS A 34 -17.30 -13.21 -3.77
C LYS A 34 -17.79 -14.42 -2.98
N PRO A 35 -18.04 -15.58 -3.62
CA PRO A 35 -18.34 -16.82 -2.90
C PRO A 35 -17.16 -17.25 -2.01
N ARG A 36 -17.44 -17.71 -0.79
CA ARG A 36 -16.42 -18.10 0.21
C ARG A 36 -15.38 -19.08 -0.35
N LYS A 37 -15.82 -20.06 -1.15
CA LYS A 37 -14.95 -21.09 -1.78
C LYS A 37 -13.88 -20.52 -2.72
N LEU A 38 -14.08 -19.31 -3.24
CA LEU A 38 -13.18 -18.66 -4.21
C LEU A 38 -12.31 -17.57 -3.57
N ARG A 39 -12.37 -17.36 -2.25
CA ARG A 39 -11.68 -16.24 -1.58
C ARG A 39 -10.32 -16.60 -0.99
N TRP A 40 -10.10 -17.86 -0.66
CA TRP A 40 -8.84 -18.25 -0.04
C TRP A 40 -7.67 -18.07 -1.01
N THR A 41 -6.59 -17.54 -0.47
CA THR A 41 -5.33 -17.25 -1.17
C THR A 41 -4.19 -18.11 -0.67
N TRP A 42 -4.37 -18.79 0.48
CA TRP A 42 -3.37 -19.68 1.06
C TRP A 42 -4.02 -20.98 1.56
N LEU A 43 -3.34 -22.10 1.31
CA LEU A 43 -3.66 -23.43 1.81
C LEU A 43 -2.56 -23.86 2.79
N SER A 44 -2.94 -24.39 3.95
CA SER A 44 -1.98 -24.94 4.89
C SER A 44 -1.25 -26.17 4.34
N PRO A 45 -0.04 -26.46 4.83
CA PRO A 45 0.68 -27.68 4.47
C PRO A 45 -0.09 -28.97 4.73
N ASP A 46 -1.02 -28.96 5.71
CA ASP A 46 -1.89 -30.09 6.01
C ASP A 46 -3.02 -30.30 4.96
N GLY A 47 -3.23 -29.35 4.04
CA GLY A 47 -4.27 -29.40 3.00
C GLY A 47 -5.70 -29.08 3.45
N TYR A 48 -5.94 -28.84 4.74
CA TYR A 48 -7.28 -28.64 5.31
C TYR A 48 -7.62 -27.17 5.52
N THR A 49 -6.68 -26.39 6.03
CA THR A 49 -6.92 -25.00 6.41
C THR A 49 -6.74 -24.06 5.22
N ARG A 50 -7.78 -23.28 4.94
CA ARG A 50 -7.78 -22.27 3.87
C ARG A 50 -7.98 -20.88 4.44
N ASN A 51 -7.09 -19.97 4.08
CA ASN A 51 -7.13 -18.59 4.56
C ASN A 51 -7.05 -17.59 3.41
N GLU A 52 -7.62 -16.41 3.62
CA GLU A 52 -7.44 -15.24 2.75
C GLU A 52 -6.45 -14.32 3.46
N ILE A 53 -5.19 -14.30 3.01
CA ILE A 53 -4.10 -13.54 3.65
C ILE A 53 -3.40 -12.56 2.71
N ASP A 54 -3.67 -12.68 1.40
CA ASP A 54 -3.10 -11.84 0.36
C ASP A 54 -4.13 -10.77 -0.04
N PHE A 55 -3.76 -9.51 0.16
CA PHE A 55 -4.66 -8.38 -0.04
C PHE A 55 -4.05 -7.33 -0.96
N ILE A 56 -4.90 -6.76 -1.81
CA ILE A 56 -4.55 -5.62 -2.66
C ILE A 56 -5.24 -4.38 -2.07
N ALA A 57 -4.48 -3.31 -1.83
CA ALA A 57 -4.98 -2.04 -1.33
C ALA A 57 -4.67 -0.89 -2.30
N THR A 58 -5.62 0.03 -2.49
CA THR A 58 -5.50 1.16 -3.42
C THR A 58 -6.15 2.42 -2.87
N ASN A 59 -5.61 3.59 -3.22
CA ASN A 59 -6.28 4.87 -3.00
C ASN A 59 -7.29 5.24 -4.10
N LYS A 60 -7.39 4.43 -5.16
CA LYS A 60 -8.33 4.62 -6.29
C LYS A 60 -9.27 3.42 -6.39
N PRO A 61 -10.24 3.26 -5.47
CA PRO A 61 -11.20 2.15 -5.55
C PRO A 61 -12.10 2.25 -6.80
N ASN A 62 -12.38 3.47 -7.29
CA ASN A 62 -13.34 3.72 -8.37
C ASN A 62 -12.90 3.17 -9.73
N ILE A 63 -11.60 2.94 -9.94
CA ILE A 63 -11.09 2.37 -11.20
C ILE A 63 -11.11 0.83 -11.19
N ILE A 64 -11.41 0.21 -10.05
CA ILE A 64 -11.44 -1.24 -9.93
C ILE A 64 -12.82 -1.72 -10.39
N GLU A 65 -12.86 -2.60 -11.38
CA GLU A 65 -14.08 -3.27 -11.84
C GLU A 65 -14.32 -4.57 -11.08
N ASN A 66 -13.24 -5.26 -10.70
CA ASN A 66 -13.33 -6.55 -10.03
C ASN A 66 -12.07 -6.87 -9.22
N CYS A 67 -12.22 -7.64 -8.14
CA CYS A 67 -11.13 -8.27 -7.40
C CYS A 67 -11.48 -9.74 -7.14
N SER A 68 -10.64 -10.67 -7.57
CA SER A 68 -10.90 -12.11 -7.45
C SER A 68 -9.62 -12.93 -7.40
N VAL A 69 -9.66 -14.08 -6.73
CA VAL A 69 -8.57 -15.07 -6.77
C VAL A 69 -8.67 -15.89 -8.06
N ILE A 70 -7.54 -16.14 -8.70
CA ILE A 70 -7.43 -16.98 -9.90
C ILE A 70 -7.44 -18.45 -9.46
N ASN A 71 -8.40 -19.22 -9.97
CA ASN A 71 -8.61 -20.61 -9.56
C ASN A 71 -8.25 -21.62 -10.65
N SER A 72 -8.12 -21.17 -11.89
CA SER A 72 -7.94 -22.02 -13.06
C SER A 72 -6.48 -22.39 -13.33
N VAL A 73 -5.54 -21.83 -12.57
CA VAL A 73 -4.10 -22.07 -12.76
C VAL A 73 -3.64 -23.09 -11.72
N HIS A 74 -3.21 -24.26 -12.19
CA HIS A 74 -2.52 -25.24 -11.36
C HIS A 74 -1.06 -24.81 -11.19
N HIS A 75 -0.77 -24.13 -10.09
CA HIS A 75 0.57 -23.77 -9.68
C HIS A 75 0.94 -24.59 -8.43
N PRO A 76 2.17 -25.14 -8.31
CA PRO A 76 2.57 -25.97 -7.17
C PRO A 76 2.82 -25.19 -5.86
N SER A 77 2.36 -23.94 -5.76
CA SER A 77 2.42 -23.17 -4.52
C SER A 77 1.18 -23.43 -3.66
N ASP A 78 1.39 -23.34 -2.36
CA ASP A 78 0.34 -23.18 -1.34
C ASP A 78 -0.43 -21.85 -1.46
N HIS A 79 0.06 -20.89 -2.26
CA HIS A 79 -0.60 -19.62 -2.55
C HIS A 79 -1.34 -19.60 -3.90
N ARG A 80 -2.45 -18.85 -3.92
CA ARG A 80 -3.21 -18.51 -5.13
C ARG A 80 -3.11 -17.02 -5.44
N MET A 81 -2.97 -16.73 -6.73
CA MET A 81 -2.86 -15.36 -7.22
C MET A 81 -4.17 -14.57 -7.02
N VAL A 82 -4.05 -13.36 -6.47
CA VAL A 82 -5.13 -12.38 -6.42
C VAL A 82 -5.03 -11.46 -7.65
N ARG A 83 -6.14 -11.29 -8.36
CA ARG A 83 -6.25 -10.45 -9.55
C ARG A 83 -7.23 -9.31 -9.30
N ILE A 84 -6.84 -8.10 -9.68
CA ILE A 84 -7.77 -7.00 -9.90
C ILE A 84 -7.94 -6.73 -11.39
N THR A 85 -9.16 -6.42 -11.80
CA THR A 85 -9.46 -5.84 -13.12
C THR A 85 -9.65 -4.35 -12.91
N ILE A 86 -8.92 -3.55 -13.69
CA ILE A 86 -8.96 -2.09 -13.59
C ILE A 86 -9.35 -1.50 -14.94
N ASN A 87 -10.18 -0.47 -14.90
CA ASN A 87 -10.51 0.35 -16.06
C ASN A 87 -9.66 1.62 -16.02
N ILE A 88 -8.83 1.83 -17.04
CA ILE A 88 -8.00 3.02 -17.17
C ILE A 88 -8.33 3.67 -18.50
N GLU A 89 -8.95 4.85 -18.45
CA GLU A 89 -9.19 5.71 -19.60
C GLU A 89 -7.89 6.43 -20.06
N ARG A 90 -6.79 5.70 -20.27
CA ARG A 90 -5.58 6.24 -20.89
C ARG A 90 -5.51 5.81 -22.33
N ARG A 91 -5.23 6.78 -23.22
CA ARG A 91 -4.66 6.47 -24.54
C ARG A 91 -3.43 5.59 -24.32
N TYR A 92 -3.45 4.39 -24.89
CA TYR A 92 -2.27 3.53 -24.97
C TYR A 92 -1.15 4.33 -25.62
N LEU A 93 -0.12 4.67 -24.83
CA LEU A 93 1.12 5.21 -25.36
C LEU A 93 2.05 4.02 -25.61
N PRO A 94 2.54 3.81 -26.84
CA PRO A 94 3.47 2.70 -27.09
C PRO A 94 4.73 2.88 -26.24
N ARG A 95 5.35 1.78 -25.81
CA ARG A 95 6.52 1.79 -24.90
C ARG A 95 7.66 2.68 -25.38
N LYS A 96 7.82 2.86 -26.70
CA LYS A 96 8.78 3.79 -27.32
C LYS A 96 8.58 5.26 -26.94
N ASN A 97 7.36 5.64 -26.56
CA ASN A 97 6.99 6.99 -26.11
C ASN A 97 6.97 7.11 -24.58
N PHE A 98 7.19 6.01 -23.84
CA PHE A 98 7.48 6.10 -22.42
C PHE A 98 8.90 6.65 -22.28
N SER A 99 9.04 7.97 -22.32
CA SER A 99 10.12 8.61 -21.60
C SER A 99 9.98 8.16 -20.15
N THR A 100 10.97 7.46 -19.61
CA THR A 100 11.15 7.43 -18.16
C THR A 100 11.20 8.88 -17.77
N THR A 101 10.08 9.43 -17.25
CA THR A 101 10.12 10.68 -16.53
C THR A 101 11.25 10.47 -15.55
N ALA A 102 12.33 11.24 -15.71
CA ALA A 102 13.47 11.16 -14.81
C ALA A 102 12.88 11.06 -13.41
N ARG A 103 13.30 10.04 -12.62
CA ARG A 103 12.92 9.94 -11.20
C ARG A 103 12.88 11.37 -10.70
N LYS A 104 11.74 11.86 -10.20
CA LYS A 104 11.64 13.25 -9.73
C LYS A 104 12.79 13.44 -8.76
N GLN A 105 13.87 14.03 -9.26
CA GLN A 105 15.04 14.27 -8.47
C GLN A 105 14.54 15.35 -7.54
N ILE A 106 14.67 15.09 -6.24
CA ILE A 106 14.39 16.11 -5.25
C ILE A 106 15.24 17.30 -5.69
N ASP A 107 14.56 18.39 -6.05
CA ASP A 107 15.24 19.61 -6.43
C ASP A 107 15.99 20.09 -5.20
N TYR A 108 17.31 19.96 -5.25
CA TYR A 108 18.20 20.23 -4.13
C TYR A 108 18.08 21.69 -3.68
N GLU A 109 17.85 22.61 -4.62
CA GLU A 109 17.70 24.04 -4.34
C GLU A 109 16.39 24.31 -3.61
N ILE A 110 15.29 23.68 -4.03
CA ILE A 110 14.00 23.79 -3.33
C ILE A 110 14.05 23.16 -1.95
N TYR A 111 14.67 21.98 -1.82
CA TYR A 111 14.80 21.27 -0.55
C TYR A 111 15.65 22.04 0.46
N THR A 112 16.78 22.60 0.02
CA THR A 112 17.67 23.42 0.87
C THR A 112 17.01 24.74 1.27
N ALA A 113 16.28 25.40 0.35
CA ALA A 113 15.52 26.60 0.68
C ALA A 113 14.42 26.34 1.73
N GLU A 114 13.70 25.22 1.64
CA GLU A 114 12.71 24.85 2.66
C GLU A 114 13.37 24.54 4.00
N ILE A 115 14.48 23.79 4.04
CA ILE A 115 15.21 23.52 5.30
C ILE A 115 15.63 24.83 5.97
N ASN A 116 16.23 25.76 5.22
CA ASN A 116 16.74 27.02 5.74
C ASN A 116 15.63 27.94 6.26
N LYS A 117 14.38 27.72 5.87
CA LYS A 117 13.22 28.46 6.39
C LYS A 117 12.83 28.06 7.82
N PHE A 118 13.15 26.82 8.22
CA PHE A 118 12.72 26.26 9.51
C PHE A 118 13.84 26.24 10.55
N ILE A 119 15.09 26.42 10.14
CA ILE A 119 16.23 26.61 11.05
C ILE A 119 16.26 28.09 11.46
N GLU A 120 15.46 28.45 12.46
CA GLU A 120 15.67 29.73 13.16
C GLU A 120 16.79 29.54 14.21
N PRO A 121 17.88 30.33 14.15
CA PRO A 121 19.07 30.10 14.97
C PRO A 121 18.89 30.38 16.48
N ASP A 122 17.79 31.02 16.89
CA ASP A 122 17.67 31.65 18.21
C ASP A 122 16.93 30.82 19.29
N THR A 123 16.73 29.51 19.10
CA THR A 123 15.99 28.66 20.07
C THR A 123 16.79 27.49 20.66
N ILE A 124 18.11 27.49 20.49
CA ILE A 124 18.98 26.39 20.95
C ILE A 124 19.24 26.49 22.46
N THR A 125 18.37 25.87 23.25
CA THR A 125 18.46 25.80 24.72
C THR A 125 19.16 24.52 25.22
N SER A 126 19.18 23.45 24.41
CA SER A 126 19.75 22.15 24.76
C SER A 126 20.11 21.36 23.49
N VAL A 127 21.13 20.51 23.59
CA VAL A 127 21.55 19.60 22.52
C VAL A 127 20.40 18.70 22.04
N GLN A 128 19.53 18.25 22.94
CA GLN A 128 18.37 17.43 22.56
C GLN A 128 17.36 18.24 21.72
N ASN A 129 17.08 19.46 22.15
CA ASN A 129 16.16 20.35 21.43
C ASN A 129 16.68 20.65 20.01
N TYR A 130 18.00 20.78 19.85
CA TYR A 130 18.63 20.93 18.54
C TYR A 130 18.40 19.72 17.61
N TYR A 131 18.61 18.50 18.10
CA TYR A 131 18.36 17.28 17.31
C TYR A 131 16.87 17.11 16.96
N ASP A 132 15.98 17.41 17.91
CA ASP A 132 14.53 17.32 17.69
C ASP A 132 14.05 18.32 16.61
N ILE A 133 14.62 19.54 16.60
CA ILE A 133 14.36 20.57 15.58
C ILE A 133 14.82 20.09 14.20
N ILE A 134 16.03 19.52 14.10
CA ILE A 134 16.56 18.99 12.84
C ILE A 134 15.68 17.87 12.31
N GLU A 135 15.35 16.89 13.15
CA GLU A 135 14.53 15.74 12.75
C GLU A 135 13.17 16.19 12.24
N LYS A 136 12.49 17.07 12.98
CA LYS A 136 11.20 17.62 12.61
C LYS A 136 11.26 18.40 11.28
N THR A 137 12.31 19.18 11.09
CA THR A 137 12.51 20.00 9.87
C THR A 137 12.71 19.14 8.63
N ILE A 138 13.54 18.09 8.72
CA ILE A 138 13.80 17.14 7.63
C ILE A 138 12.51 16.43 7.23
N LEU A 139 11.75 15.92 8.22
CA LEU A 139 10.49 15.22 7.97
C LEU A 139 9.44 16.11 7.31
N GLN A 140 9.27 17.34 7.80
CA GLN A 140 8.31 18.29 7.22
C GLN A 140 8.67 18.70 5.79
N SER A 141 9.96 18.95 5.53
CA SER A 141 10.46 19.32 4.20
C SER A 141 10.28 18.17 3.19
N ALA A 142 10.58 16.94 3.61
CA ALA A 142 10.41 15.75 2.79
C ALA A 142 8.93 15.47 2.49
N GLU A 143 8.04 15.57 3.48
CA GLU A 143 6.60 15.37 3.28
C GLU A 143 6.01 16.33 2.24
N ARG A 144 6.44 17.59 2.26
CA ARG A 144 5.94 18.63 1.37
C ARG A 144 6.29 18.35 -0.10
N LEU A 145 7.47 17.78 -0.36
CA LEU A 145 7.96 17.44 -1.71
C LEU A 145 7.36 16.13 -2.26
N VAL A 146 7.09 15.14 -1.40
CA VAL A 146 6.60 13.81 -1.84
C VAL A 146 5.08 13.80 -2.15
N ARG A 147 4.30 14.80 -1.72
CA ARG A 147 2.83 14.83 -1.89
C ARG A 147 2.31 14.95 -3.34
N SER A 148 3.17 15.00 -4.36
CA SER A 148 2.70 15.02 -5.75
C SER A 148 2.35 13.61 -6.30
N ALA A 149 1.08 13.24 -6.10
CA ALA A 149 0.26 12.47 -7.05
C ALA A 149 0.76 11.11 -7.59
N LEU A 150 1.33 10.24 -6.75
CA LEU A 150 1.56 8.85 -7.14
C LEU A 150 0.35 7.96 -6.79
N CYS A 151 -0.08 7.15 -7.77
CA CYS A 151 -1.01 6.04 -7.54
C CYS A 151 -0.28 5.03 -6.65
N LYS A 152 -0.71 4.89 -5.40
CA LYS A 152 -0.12 3.93 -4.45
C LYS A 152 -0.95 2.65 -4.55
N ILE A 153 -0.44 1.67 -5.28
CA ILE A 153 -0.88 0.28 -5.17
C ILE A 153 0.12 -0.39 -4.24
N VAL A 154 -0.34 -0.80 -3.06
CA VAL A 154 0.48 -1.54 -2.10
C VAL A 154 0.06 -2.99 -2.16
N PHE A 155 1.01 -3.85 -2.54
CA PHE A 155 0.87 -5.30 -2.41
C PHE A 155 1.39 -5.70 -1.03
N SER A 156 0.52 -6.25 -0.18
CA SER A 156 0.98 -6.90 1.03
C SER A 156 1.23 -8.37 0.71
N ILE A 157 2.48 -8.73 0.41
CA ILE A 157 2.92 -10.12 0.31
C ILE A 157 3.66 -10.42 1.61
N ASN A 158 3.04 -11.15 2.54
CA ASN A 158 3.76 -11.62 3.73
C ASN A 158 4.45 -12.92 3.36
N PHE A 159 5.75 -12.85 3.10
CA PHE A 159 6.63 -14.01 3.16
C PHE A 159 7.03 -14.23 4.63
N ASP A 160 6.85 -15.48 5.06
CA ASP A 160 7.36 -16.13 6.27
C ASP A 160 6.60 -16.04 7.60
N GLN A 161 6.50 -17.25 8.17
CA GLN A 161 5.93 -17.70 9.45
C GLN A 161 4.40 -17.64 9.57
N VAL A 162 3.80 -18.82 9.39
CA VAL A 162 2.45 -19.30 9.77
C VAL A 162 1.69 -18.30 10.65
N CYS A 163 1.07 -17.30 10.01
CA CYS A 163 0.25 -16.34 10.70
C CYS A 163 -0.82 -15.83 9.75
N THR A 164 -2.01 -16.40 9.92
CA THR A 164 -3.20 -15.97 9.20
C THR A 164 -3.49 -14.50 9.48
N ILE A 165 -3.73 -13.68 8.45
CA ILE A 165 -4.37 -12.37 8.58
C ILE A 165 -5.85 -12.58 8.23
N LYS A 166 -6.77 -12.15 9.08
CA LYS A 166 -8.22 -12.17 8.79
C LYS A 166 -8.74 -10.74 8.89
N LEU A 167 -9.59 -10.32 7.96
CA LEU A 167 -10.13 -8.96 7.86
C LEU A 167 -11.58 -8.85 8.34
#